data_AF-A0A8T6N7A9-F1
#
_entry.id   AF-A0A8T6N7A9-F1
#
_cell.length_a   1.000
_cell.length_b   1.000
_cell.length_c   1.000
_cell.angle_alpha   90.00
_cell.angle_beta   90.00
_cell.angle_gamma   90.00
#
_symmetry.space_group_name_H-M   'P 1'
#
loop_
_entity.id
_entity.type
_entity.pdbx_description
1 polymer ?
#
loop_
_entity_poly.entity_id
_entity_poly.type
_entity_poly.pdbx_seq_one_letter_code
_entity_poly.pdbx_strand_id
1 'polypeptide(L)'
;SSLIRAQEELVDLKQVKGMPEEKTSGNTENSRINLVKYPFIYVHDTLPLPFFDDFSTNRIKIYDAEKTDPNVSLKINYDFSVNGSNPDTLYYRSDTTYSILKTIGGDIISQSNTTLFITFYQDGKVIGYDTGWTNVVTEFDQGTGLVTFDTLLPDFTIINTPDTFCRVADDATLWTPPIDTFDSARAVPFINNRFAKTPLTQGVATFDGTDDRGMPYDISSETSYGLADVLTSKPIYLDSNMENVYLSFFYQAGGYGNYPDEEDSLVVEFFDVLDSAWRFAYKLRPPVVEDSNWTDQIFLQIDGQILRHLMRKKDPSPW
;
A
#
# COMPACT_ATOMS: atom_id res chain seq x y z
N SER A 1 -38.34 9.64 8.35
CA SER A 1 -37.45 8.48 8.59
C SER A 1 -36.77 8.16 7.27
N SER A 2 -35.65 8.82 6.99
CA SER A 2 -34.88 8.64 5.76
C SER A 2 -33.54 8.03 6.16
N LEU A 3 -33.39 6.73 5.87
CA LEU A 3 -32.16 5.98 6.01
C LEU A 3 -31.17 6.49 4.95
N ILE A 4 -30.11 7.16 5.39
CA ILE A 4 -28.93 7.44 4.57
C ILE A 4 -28.07 6.17 4.64
N ARG A 5 -27.91 5.48 3.51
CA ARG A 5 -26.91 4.41 3.36
C ARG A 5 -25.54 5.04 3.30
N ALA A 6 -24.63 4.60 4.17
CA ALA A 6 -23.20 4.75 3.96
C ALA A 6 -22.79 3.85 2.79
N GLN A 7 -22.10 4.42 1.82
CA GLN A 7 -21.40 3.68 0.77
C GLN A 7 -19.93 4.08 0.89
N GLU A 8 -19.18 3.24 1.60
CA GLU A 8 -17.71 3.25 1.64
C GLU A 8 -17.23 2.61 0.34
N GLU A 9 -16.61 3.38 -0.55
CA GLU A 9 -15.84 2.83 -1.66
C GLU A 9 -14.37 3.21 -1.46
N LEU A 10 -13.60 2.23 -0.98
CA LEU A 10 -12.17 2.36 -0.70
C LEU A 10 -11.39 2.31 -2.02
N VAL A 11 -10.52 3.30 -2.26
CA VAL A 11 -9.65 3.31 -3.45
C VAL A 11 -8.22 2.93 -3.08
N ASP A 12 -7.71 1.87 -3.72
CA ASP A 12 -6.30 1.48 -3.66
C ASP A 12 -5.43 2.40 -4.53
N LEU A 13 -4.41 3.02 -3.92
CA LEU A 13 -3.30 3.64 -4.65
C LEU A 13 -2.19 2.60 -4.83
N LYS A 14 -2.11 2.06 -6.05
CA LYS A 14 -1.00 1.22 -6.50
C LYS A 14 0.16 2.14 -6.93
N GLN A 15 1.31 2.07 -6.25
CA GLN A 15 2.56 2.45 -6.92
C GLN A 15 3.07 1.23 -7.69
N VAL A 16 2.68 1.12 -8.97
CA VAL A 16 3.28 0.17 -9.92
C VAL A 16 4.24 0.96 -10.81
N LYS A 17 5.51 0.56 -10.79
CA LYS A 17 6.56 1.13 -11.64
C LYS A 17 6.36 0.64 -13.08
N GLY A 18 6.08 1.54 -14.03
CA GLY A 18 6.37 1.32 -15.45
C GLY A 18 5.24 1.27 -16.50
N MET A 19 4.04 1.81 -16.27
CA MET A 19 3.05 2.06 -17.35
C MET A 19 2.35 3.42 -17.14
N PRO A 20 1.86 4.10 -18.21
CA PRO A 20 1.39 5.48 -18.13
C PRO A 20 0.14 5.61 -17.27
N GLU A 21 0.14 6.62 -16.39
CA GLU A 21 -0.94 6.94 -15.46
C GLU A 21 -2.21 7.40 -16.22
N GLU A 22 -3.31 6.68 -16.01
CA GLU A 22 -4.64 7.19 -16.33
C GLU A 22 -5.17 7.99 -15.12
N LYS A 23 -5.32 9.30 -15.32
CA LYS A 23 -5.87 10.22 -14.32
C LYS A 23 -7.31 9.84 -13.99
N THR A 24 -7.52 9.24 -12.83
CA THR A 24 -8.86 9.15 -12.22
C THR A 24 -8.92 10.10 -11.03
N SER A 25 -9.61 11.23 -11.27
CA SER A 25 -10.08 12.16 -10.24
C SER A 25 -11.16 11.45 -9.40
N GLY A 26 -10.89 11.23 -8.12
CA GLY A 26 -11.80 10.60 -7.17
C GLY A 26 -11.49 11.03 -5.73
N ASN A 27 -12.55 11.29 -4.96
CA ASN A 27 -12.59 12.05 -3.71
C ASN A 27 -11.66 11.58 -2.56
N THR A 28 -11.36 12.57 -1.72
CA THR A 28 -10.60 12.58 -0.46
C THR A 28 -11.15 11.61 0.60
N GLU A 29 -10.67 10.37 0.65
CA GLU A 29 -10.86 9.46 1.79
C GLU A 29 -9.62 8.60 2.04
N ASN A 30 -9.41 8.20 3.32
CA ASN A 30 -8.30 7.43 3.88
C ASN A 30 -7.53 6.55 2.89
N SER A 31 -6.47 7.07 2.29
CA SER A 31 -5.68 6.33 1.31
C SER A 31 -4.77 5.32 2.01
N ARG A 32 -5.03 4.03 1.83
CA ARG A 32 -4.06 2.96 2.12
C ARG A 32 -3.06 2.88 0.98
N ILE A 33 -1.78 2.70 1.29
CA ILE A 33 -0.73 2.50 0.28
C ILE A 33 -0.39 1.02 0.23
N ASN A 34 -0.39 0.46 -0.98
CA ASN A 34 0.02 -0.92 -1.22
C ASN A 34 1.42 -0.90 -1.87
N LEU A 35 2.42 -1.46 -1.18
CA LEU A 35 3.76 -1.68 -1.74
C LEU A 35 3.89 -3.11 -2.24
N VAL A 36 4.18 -3.26 -3.53
CA VAL A 36 4.35 -4.57 -4.16
C VAL A 36 5.82 -4.98 -4.14
N LYS A 37 6.12 -6.07 -3.44
CA LYS A 37 7.37 -6.83 -3.55
C LYS A 37 7.03 -8.27 -3.90
N TYR A 38 6.87 -8.55 -5.20
CA TYR A 38 6.31 -9.82 -5.67
C TYR A 38 6.94 -11.05 -4.96
N PRO A 39 6.13 -11.97 -4.42
CA PRO A 39 4.66 -12.07 -4.53
C PRO A 39 3.87 -11.32 -3.42
N PHE A 40 4.51 -10.45 -2.65
CA PHE A 40 3.94 -9.81 -1.46
C PHE A 40 3.37 -8.39 -1.69
N ILE A 41 2.13 -8.27 -1.25
CA ILE A 41 1.20 -7.18 -0.95
C ILE A 41 1.38 -6.41 0.37
N TYR A 42 2.34 -5.52 0.58
CA TYR A 42 2.43 -4.80 1.88
C TYR A 42 1.41 -3.68 1.97
N VAL A 43 0.51 -3.75 2.94
CA VAL A 43 -0.46 -2.69 3.21
C VAL A 43 0.09 -1.74 4.26
N HIS A 44 0.06 -0.45 3.96
CA HIS A 44 0.35 0.63 4.90
C HIS A 44 -0.94 1.40 5.21
N ASP A 45 -1.31 1.44 6.48
CA ASP A 45 -2.35 2.34 6.95
C ASP A 45 -1.78 3.72 7.29
N THR A 46 -2.65 4.70 7.44
CA THR A 46 -2.26 6.04 7.86
C THR A 46 -1.93 6.10 9.35
N LEU A 47 -0.94 6.90 9.71
CA LEU A 47 -0.63 7.24 11.09
C LEU A 47 -1.65 8.27 11.58
N PRO A 48 -2.36 7.98 12.69
CA PRO A 48 -3.17 8.99 13.35
C PRO A 48 -2.27 10.04 13.99
N LEU A 49 -2.76 11.27 14.06
CA LEU A 49 -2.12 12.34 14.83
C LEU A 49 -2.74 12.46 16.23
N PRO A 50 -1.92 12.81 17.26
CA PRO A 50 -0.47 12.93 17.20
C PRO A 50 0.22 11.55 17.24
N PHE A 51 1.42 11.45 16.65
CA PHE A 51 2.34 10.34 16.90
C PHE A 51 3.70 10.86 17.38
N PHE A 52 4.44 10.00 18.08
CA PHE A 52 5.74 10.33 18.65
C PHE A 52 6.67 9.11 18.55
N ASP A 53 7.94 9.35 18.31
CA ASP A 53 8.99 8.34 18.34
C ASP A 53 10.20 8.87 19.10
N ASP A 54 10.58 8.16 20.16
CA ASP A 54 11.78 8.42 20.95
C ASP A 54 12.97 7.57 20.51
N PHE A 55 12.78 6.79 19.43
CA PHE A 55 13.73 5.86 18.83
C PHE A 55 14.28 4.81 19.80
N SER A 56 13.62 4.58 20.94
CA SER A 56 13.99 3.52 21.90
C SER A 56 13.87 2.11 21.31
N THR A 57 13.01 1.97 20.30
CA THR A 57 12.79 0.76 19.52
C THR A 57 12.88 1.08 18.03
N ASN A 58 13.47 0.20 17.22
CA ASN A 58 13.45 0.36 15.78
C ASN A 58 12.02 0.13 15.24
N ARG A 59 11.38 1.20 14.75
CA ARG A 59 10.04 1.18 14.14
C ARG A 59 10.08 1.43 12.63
N ILE A 60 11.22 1.18 11.99
CA ILE A 60 11.39 1.18 10.53
C ILE A 60 10.89 -0.17 9.99
N LYS A 61 10.02 -0.12 8.98
CA LYS A 61 9.45 -1.31 8.34
C LYS A 61 10.53 -2.16 7.67
N ILE A 62 10.46 -3.47 7.92
CA ILE A 62 11.23 -4.48 7.20
C ILE A 62 10.27 -5.19 6.22
N TYR A 63 10.76 -5.44 5.02
CA TYR A 63 9.99 -6.07 3.94
C TYR A 63 10.52 -7.47 3.65
N ASP A 64 10.42 -8.37 4.62
CA ASP A 64 10.97 -9.73 4.65
C ASP A 64 9.92 -10.82 4.92
N ALA A 65 8.63 -10.51 4.73
CA ALA A 65 7.52 -11.41 5.03
C ALA A 65 7.65 -12.76 4.31
N GLU A 66 7.30 -13.83 5.02
CA GLU A 66 7.20 -15.20 4.53
C GLU A 66 5.73 -15.63 4.37
N LYS A 67 5.46 -16.61 3.49
CA LYS A 67 4.08 -17.10 3.27
C LYS A 67 3.44 -17.72 4.51
N THR A 68 4.25 -18.12 5.48
CA THR A 68 3.85 -18.74 6.75
C THR A 68 3.61 -17.73 7.86
N ASP A 69 3.92 -16.44 7.64
CA ASP A 69 3.80 -15.43 8.68
C ASP A 69 2.34 -15.18 9.07
N PRO A 70 2.05 -14.94 10.35
CA PRO A 70 0.68 -14.79 10.85
C PRO A 70 -0.05 -13.55 10.30
N ASN A 71 0.69 -12.55 9.83
CA ASN A 71 0.15 -11.34 9.20
C ASN A 71 0.04 -11.44 7.67
N VAL A 72 0.36 -12.59 7.08
CA VAL A 72 0.27 -12.83 5.63
C VAL A 72 -0.97 -13.64 5.30
N SER A 73 -1.71 -13.19 4.29
CA SER A 73 -2.91 -13.87 3.79
C SER A 73 -2.81 -14.09 2.28
N LEU A 74 -3.06 -15.31 1.82
CA LEU A 74 -3.21 -15.59 0.39
C LEU A 74 -4.49 -14.93 -0.12
N LYS A 75 -4.36 -14.15 -1.19
CA LYS A 75 -5.48 -13.56 -1.93
C LYS A 75 -5.50 -14.12 -3.34
N ILE A 76 -6.71 -14.36 -3.83
CA ILE A 76 -6.99 -14.88 -5.15
C ILE A 76 -7.73 -13.77 -5.90
N ASN A 77 -7.21 -13.41 -7.06
CA ASN A 77 -7.83 -12.44 -7.94
C ASN A 77 -8.49 -13.20 -9.09
N TYR A 78 -9.81 -13.37 -9.02
CA TYR A 78 -10.59 -14.04 -10.06
C TYR A 78 -10.89 -13.07 -11.20
N ASP A 79 -10.95 -13.59 -12.43
CA ASP A 79 -11.34 -12.82 -13.61
C ASP A 79 -12.86 -12.56 -13.65
N PHE A 80 -13.67 -13.46 -13.06
CA PHE A 80 -15.10 -13.27 -12.93
C PHE A 80 -15.74 -14.02 -11.74
N SER A 81 -16.95 -13.60 -11.38
CA SER A 81 -17.85 -14.29 -10.45
C SER A 81 -19.24 -14.46 -11.06
N VAL A 82 -19.98 -15.46 -10.61
CA VAL A 82 -21.34 -15.78 -11.05
C VAL A 82 -22.21 -15.95 -9.82
N ASN A 83 -23.24 -15.11 -9.67
CA ASN A 83 -24.12 -15.11 -8.50
C ASN A 83 -23.36 -15.07 -7.16
N GLY A 84 -22.20 -14.38 -7.14
CA GLY A 84 -21.33 -14.26 -5.97
C GLY A 84 -20.39 -15.44 -5.71
N SER A 85 -20.38 -16.47 -6.56
CA SER A 85 -19.43 -17.59 -6.50
C SER A 85 -18.37 -17.48 -7.60
N ASN A 86 -17.19 -18.10 -7.43
CA ASN A 86 -16.07 -18.04 -8.38
C ASN A 86 -15.80 -19.40 -9.03
N PRO A 87 -16.59 -19.84 -10.02
CA PRO A 87 -16.37 -21.12 -10.69
C PRO A 87 -15.14 -21.08 -11.61
N ASP A 88 -14.43 -22.20 -11.76
CA ASP A 88 -13.28 -22.32 -12.67
C ASP A 88 -13.66 -22.09 -14.14
N THR A 89 -14.87 -22.50 -14.53
CA THR A 89 -15.38 -22.33 -15.90
C THR A 89 -16.88 -22.08 -15.85
N LEU A 90 -17.37 -21.15 -16.67
CA LEU A 90 -18.79 -20.93 -16.90
C LEU A 90 -19.12 -21.15 -18.37
N TYR A 91 -20.14 -21.96 -18.59
CA TYR A 91 -20.84 -22.13 -19.86
C TYR A 91 -22.21 -21.44 -19.72
N TYR A 92 -22.56 -20.57 -20.66
CA TYR A 92 -23.86 -19.88 -20.58
C TYR A 92 -24.40 -19.46 -21.95
N ARG A 93 -25.68 -19.11 -21.96
CA ARG A 93 -26.41 -18.56 -23.11
C ARG A 93 -26.68 -17.08 -22.90
N SER A 94 -26.65 -16.29 -23.97
CA SER A 94 -27.04 -14.87 -23.93
C SER A 94 -28.55 -14.67 -23.97
N ASP A 95 -29.29 -15.67 -24.46
CA ASP A 95 -30.74 -15.64 -24.50
C ASP A 95 -31.34 -16.51 -23.40
N THR A 96 -32.55 -16.16 -22.98
CA THR A 96 -33.31 -16.90 -21.95
C THR A 96 -33.48 -18.36 -22.34
N THR A 97 -33.03 -19.26 -21.47
CA THR A 97 -33.23 -20.71 -21.61
C THR A 97 -34.41 -21.18 -20.77
N TYR A 98 -35.01 -22.31 -21.14
CA TYR A 98 -36.19 -22.87 -20.47
C TYR A 98 -35.93 -24.32 -20.05
N SER A 99 -36.38 -24.67 -18.85
CA SER A 99 -36.53 -26.04 -18.37
C SER A 99 -37.89 -26.59 -18.77
N ILE A 100 -37.93 -27.83 -19.25
CA ILE A 100 -39.17 -28.55 -19.54
C ILE A 100 -39.33 -29.70 -18.55
N LEU A 101 -40.41 -29.66 -17.79
CA LEU A 101 -40.82 -30.71 -16.86
C LEU A 101 -41.95 -31.54 -17.48
N LYS A 102 -41.75 -32.86 -17.58
CA LYS A 102 -42.84 -33.81 -17.83
C LYS A 102 -43.27 -34.49 -16.54
N THR A 103 -44.52 -34.29 -16.12
CA THR A 103 -45.05 -34.91 -14.90
C THR A 103 -45.38 -36.38 -15.13
N ILE A 104 -45.54 -37.15 -14.04
CA ILE A 104 -45.99 -38.56 -14.09
C ILE A 104 -47.36 -38.69 -14.78
N GLY A 105 -48.21 -37.66 -14.69
CA GLY A 105 -49.51 -37.57 -15.35
C GLY A 105 -49.46 -37.26 -16.86
N GLY A 106 -48.28 -36.92 -17.40
CA GLY A 106 -48.07 -36.64 -18.82
C GLY A 106 -48.10 -35.15 -19.21
N ASP A 107 -48.37 -34.24 -18.26
CA ASP A 107 -48.36 -32.80 -18.50
C ASP A 107 -46.94 -32.30 -18.77
N ILE A 108 -46.82 -31.30 -19.66
CA ILE A 108 -45.56 -30.64 -20.00
C ILE A 108 -45.62 -29.21 -19.46
N ILE A 109 -44.68 -28.86 -18.59
CA ILE A 109 -44.56 -27.54 -17.97
C ILE A 109 -43.24 -26.94 -18.43
N SER A 110 -43.27 -25.76 -19.06
CA SER A 110 -42.08 -25.00 -19.43
C SER A 110 -41.88 -23.86 -18.46
N GLN A 111 -40.66 -23.73 -17.92
CA GLN A 111 -40.27 -22.69 -16.98
C GLN A 111 -38.98 -22.03 -17.43
N SER A 112 -38.90 -20.69 -17.37
CA SER A 112 -37.63 -19.99 -17.62
C SER A 112 -36.60 -20.40 -16.58
N ASN A 113 -35.38 -20.64 -17.03
CA ASN A 113 -34.26 -20.89 -16.15
C ASN A 113 -33.86 -19.63 -15.38
N THR A 114 -33.23 -19.84 -14.24
CA THR A 114 -32.71 -18.76 -13.41
C THR A 114 -31.62 -18.00 -14.15
N THR A 115 -31.71 -16.69 -14.07
CA THR A 115 -30.71 -15.76 -14.60
C THR A 115 -29.40 -15.88 -13.82
N LEU A 116 -28.29 -15.87 -14.54
CA LEU A 116 -26.93 -15.79 -14.03
C LEU A 116 -26.47 -14.35 -14.07
N PHE A 117 -26.05 -13.80 -12.93
CA PHE A 117 -25.43 -12.49 -12.85
C PHE A 117 -23.92 -12.65 -12.82
N ILE A 118 -23.25 -12.16 -13.86
CA ILE A 118 -21.81 -12.28 -14.06
C ILE A 118 -21.18 -10.94 -13.73
N THR A 119 -20.13 -10.95 -12.92
CA THR A 119 -19.30 -9.77 -12.64
C THR A 119 -17.89 -10.05 -13.12
N PHE A 120 -17.33 -9.16 -13.93
CA PHE A 120 -15.96 -9.25 -14.43
C PHE A 120 -15.02 -8.37 -13.60
N TYR A 121 -13.82 -8.89 -13.35
CA TYR A 121 -12.79 -8.18 -12.62
C TYR A 121 -11.51 -8.07 -13.43
N GLN A 122 -10.78 -6.99 -13.17
CA GLN A 122 -9.39 -6.85 -13.55
C GLN A 122 -8.66 -6.30 -12.34
N ASP A 123 -7.54 -6.91 -11.95
CA ASP A 123 -6.74 -6.40 -10.84
C ASP A 123 -7.51 -6.26 -9.50
N GLY A 124 -8.53 -7.08 -9.28
CA GLY A 124 -9.39 -7.06 -8.09
C GLY A 124 -10.51 -6.01 -8.14
N LYS A 125 -10.60 -5.21 -9.20
CA LYS A 125 -11.63 -4.19 -9.40
C LYS A 125 -12.68 -4.67 -10.39
N VAL A 126 -13.95 -4.33 -10.14
CA VAL A 126 -15.04 -4.62 -11.07
C VAL A 126 -14.86 -3.76 -12.33
N ILE A 127 -14.82 -4.40 -13.49
CA ILE A 127 -14.72 -3.73 -14.79
C ILE A 127 -16.01 -3.81 -15.61
N GLY A 128 -16.93 -4.70 -15.22
CA GLY A 128 -18.17 -4.86 -15.96
C GLY A 128 -19.10 -5.90 -15.36
N TYR A 129 -20.32 -5.91 -15.89
CA TYR A 129 -21.37 -6.85 -15.53
C TYR A 129 -21.99 -7.42 -16.80
N ASP A 130 -22.43 -8.66 -16.71
CA ASP A 130 -23.22 -9.30 -17.76
C ASP A 130 -24.27 -10.22 -17.16
N THR A 131 -25.22 -10.63 -17.98
CA THR A 131 -26.35 -11.47 -17.60
C THR A 131 -26.51 -12.59 -18.60
N GLY A 132 -26.63 -13.81 -18.09
CA GLY A 132 -26.78 -15.01 -18.92
C GLY A 132 -27.79 -15.98 -18.34
N TRP A 133 -27.96 -17.11 -19.02
CA TRP A 133 -28.77 -18.22 -18.54
C TRP A 133 -27.99 -19.52 -18.61
N THR A 134 -28.26 -20.42 -17.66
CA THR A 134 -27.64 -21.75 -17.66
C THR A 134 -27.95 -22.48 -18.96
N ASN A 135 -26.92 -23.11 -19.52
CA ASN A 135 -27.03 -24.02 -20.66
C ASN A 135 -27.21 -25.49 -20.22
N VAL A 136 -27.12 -25.76 -18.91
CA VAL A 136 -27.34 -27.09 -18.30
C VAL A 136 -28.63 -27.06 -17.49
N VAL A 137 -29.54 -27.97 -17.77
CA VAL A 137 -30.77 -28.19 -16.99
C VAL A 137 -30.74 -29.62 -16.46
N THR A 138 -30.31 -29.81 -15.21
CA THR A 138 -30.40 -31.12 -14.56
C THR A 138 -30.70 -30.97 -13.07
N GLU A 139 -31.89 -31.37 -12.65
CA GLU A 139 -32.16 -31.79 -11.28
C GLU A 139 -32.94 -33.10 -11.35
N PHE A 140 -32.32 -34.18 -10.87
CA PHE A 140 -33.01 -35.43 -10.63
C PHE A 140 -33.65 -35.37 -9.25
N ASP A 141 -34.96 -35.19 -9.20
CA ASP A 141 -35.72 -35.25 -7.96
C ASP A 141 -36.32 -36.65 -7.77
N GLN A 142 -35.73 -37.42 -6.85
CA GLN A 142 -36.19 -38.76 -6.47
C GLN A 142 -37.61 -38.77 -5.88
N GLY A 143 -38.07 -37.66 -5.30
CA GLY A 143 -39.40 -37.55 -4.71
C GLY A 143 -40.53 -37.41 -5.73
N THR A 144 -40.22 -36.89 -6.93
CA THR A 144 -41.21 -36.60 -7.98
C THR A 144 -41.04 -37.42 -9.26
N GLY A 145 -39.99 -38.26 -9.36
CA GLY A 145 -39.75 -39.13 -10.52
C GLY A 145 -39.30 -38.37 -11.77
N LEU A 146 -38.71 -37.19 -11.56
CA LEU A 146 -38.40 -36.18 -12.56
C LEU A 146 -37.11 -36.52 -13.31
N VAL A 147 -37.15 -36.56 -14.65
CA VAL A 147 -35.96 -36.76 -15.49
C VAL A 147 -35.94 -35.65 -16.54
N THR A 148 -35.01 -34.71 -16.41
CA THR A 148 -34.75 -33.67 -17.41
C THR A 148 -33.37 -33.93 -18.02
N PHE A 149 -33.31 -34.10 -19.34
CA PHE A 149 -32.07 -34.16 -20.10
C PHE A 149 -32.16 -33.18 -21.25
N ASP A 150 -31.64 -31.96 -21.05
CA ASP A 150 -31.27 -31.11 -22.16
C ASP A 150 -30.09 -30.23 -21.76
N THR A 151 -28.93 -30.49 -22.36
CA THR A 151 -27.78 -29.59 -22.29
C THR A 151 -27.74 -28.85 -23.61
N LEU A 152 -28.10 -27.57 -23.58
CA LEU A 152 -27.96 -26.71 -24.73
C LEU A 152 -26.47 -26.43 -24.97
N LEU A 153 -26.07 -26.33 -26.24
CA LEU A 153 -24.75 -25.80 -26.57
C LEU A 153 -24.67 -24.36 -26.05
N PRO A 154 -23.61 -24.00 -25.29
CA PRO A 154 -23.44 -22.65 -24.80
C PRO A 154 -23.09 -21.70 -25.94
N ASP A 155 -23.51 -20.44 -25.82
CA ASP A 155 -23.10 -19.38 -26.74
C ASP A 155 -21.70 -18.87 -26.34
N PHE A 156 -21.42 -18.88 -25.02
CA PHE A 156 -20.18 -18.39 -24.44
C PHE A 156 -19.58 -19.40 -23.46
N THR A 157 -18.25 -19.45 -23.47
CA THR A 157 -17.44 -20.16 -22.48
C THR A 157 -16.40 -19.19 -21.95
N ILE A 158 -16.41 -18.95 -20.64
CA ILE A 158 -15.40 -18.15 -19.95
C ILE A 158 -14.72 -18.99 -18.88
N ILE A 159 -13.42 -18.79 -18.69
CA ILE A 159 -12.56 -19.58 -17.81
C ILE A 159 -11.89 -18.62 -16.83
N ASN A 160 -11.95 -18.94 -15.54
CA ASN A 160 -11.25 -18.18 -14.52
C ASN A 160 -9.79 -18.65 -14.53
N THR A 161 -8.86 -17.70 -14.72
CA THR A 161 -7.42 -17.91 -14.63
C THR A 161 -6.86 -17.09 -13.47
N PRO A 162 -7.22 -17.43 -12.23
CA PRO A 162 -6.98 -16.54 -11.11
C PRO A 162 -5.50 -16.40 -10.80
N ASP A 163 -5.07 -15.17 -10.53
CA ASP A 163 -3.74 -14.90 -9.99
C ASP A 163 -3.76 -14.98 -8.46
N THR A 164 -2.62 -15.32 -7.87
CA THR A 164 -2.46 -15.41 -6.41
C THR A 164 -1.35 -14.49 -5.91
N PHE A 165 -1.67 -13.71 -4.89
CA PHE A 165 -0.69 -12.86 -4.22
C PHE A 165 -0.82 -12.97 -2.71
N CYS A 166 0.26 -12.66 -2.00
CA CYS A 166 0.31 -12.71 -0.54
C CYS A 166 0.12 -11.30 0.01
N ARG A 167 -1.01 -11.00 0.66
CA ARG A 167 -1.24 -9.72 1.31
C ARG A 167 -0.67 -9.73 2.73
N VAL A 168 0.28 -8.84 3.01
CA VAL A 168 0.87 -8.59 4.32
C VAL A 168 0.09 -7.47 5.00
N ALA A 169 -0.52 -7.76 6.15
CA ALA A 169 -1.22 -6.75 6.94
C ALA A 169 -0.24 -5.70 7.49
N ASP A 170 -0.77 -4.50 7.74
CA ASP A 170 0.03 -3.45 8.36
C ASP A 170 0.44 -3.82 9.79
N ASP A 171 1.50 -3.19 10.29
CA ASP A 171 2.03 -3.38 11.64
C ASP A 171 2.23 -2.04 12.36
N ALA A 172 2.79 -2.08 13.57
CA ALA A 172 3.02 -0.90 14.40
C ALA A 172 4.26 -0.07 14.01
N THR A 173 4.81 -0.26 12.80
CA THR A 173 5.92 0.56 12.31
C THR A 173 5.46 1.99 12.04
N LEU A 174 6.36 2.94 12.22
CA LEU A 174 6.10 4.37 11.99
C LEU A 174 6.81 4.88 10.75
N TRP A 175 7.89 4.21 10.35
CA TRP A 175 8.75 4.62 9.26
C TRP A 175 8.82 3.52 8.21
N THR A 176 8.98 3.92 6.97
CA THR A 176 9.21 3.04 5.83
C THR A 176 10.58 3.36 5.24
N PRO A 177 11.35 2.37 4.81
CA PRO A 177 12.54 2.66 4.02
C PRO A 177 12.11 3.28 2.67
N PRO A 178 13.00 4.03 2.00
CA PRO A 178 12.70 4.63 0.70
C PRO A 178 12.12 3.59 -0.26
N ILE A 179 11.13 3.97 -1.07
CA ILE A 179 10.48 3.05 -2.02
C ILE A 179 11.02 3.25 -3.45
N ASP A 180 11.57 4.42 -3.75
CA ASP A 180 11.80 4.90 -5.13
C ASP A 180 13.25 4.78 -5.63
N THR A 181 14.20 4.41 -4.77
CA THR A 181 15.63 4.53 -5.07
C THR A 181 16.32 3.17 -5.24
N PHE A 182 17.34 3.14 -6.10
CA PHE A 182 18.09 1.95 -6.56
C PHE A 182 18.81 1.20 -5.41
N ASP A 183 18.83 1.78 -4.20
CA ASP A 183 19.38 1.16 -2.98
C ASP A 183 18.51 1.41 -1.73
N SER A 184 17.19 1.28 -1.93
CA SER A 184 16.14 1.57 -0.96
C SER A 184 16.23 0.76 0.35
N ALA A 185 16.93 -0.38 0.34
CA ALA A 185 17.14 -1.18 1.54
C ALA A 185 18.34 -0.73 2.38
N ARG A 186 19.28 0.03 1.79
CA ARG A 186 20.52 0.40 2.46
C ARG A 186 20.45 1.79 3.06
N ALA A 187 19.81 2.76 2.40
CA ALA A 187 19.73 4.17 2.79
C ALA A 187 18.78 4.47 3.99
N VAL A 188 18.92 3.78 5.11
CA VAL A 188 18.10 3.99 6.32
C VAL A 188 18.95 4.40 7.52
N PRO A 189 18.47 5.31 8.40
CA PRO A 189 19.24 5.72 9.57
C PRO A 189 19.44 4.57 10.55
N PHE A 190 20.56 4.58 11.24
CA PHE A 190 20.86 3.63 12.30
C PHE A 190 20.16 4.02 13.60
N ILE A 191 19.14 3.24 14.01
CA ILE A 191 18.45 3.42 15.29
C ILE A 191 19.31 2.84 16.42
N ASN A 192 19.75 3.70 17.35
CA ASN A 192 20.67 3.29 18.41
C ASN A 192 20.57 4.17 19.66
N ASN A 193 21.33 3.81 20.69
CA ASN A 193 21.39 4.49 21.98
C ASN A 193 22.83 4.91 22.36
N ARG A 194 23.72 5.06 21.39
CA ARG A 194 25.17 5.22 21.60
C ARG A 194 25.79 6.42 20.90
N PHE A 195 25.23 6.88 19.78
CA PHE A 195 25.82 7.96 18.99
C PHE A 195 25.48 9.35 19.50
N ALA A 196 24.36 9.52 20.22
CA ALA A 196 23.99 10.79 20.80
C ALA A 196 24.88 11.16 22.00
N LYS A 197 25.38 12.40 22.04
CA LYS A 197 25.94 13.02 23.26
C LYS A 197 24.81 13.65 24.06
N THR A 198 24.81 13.50 25.39
CA THR A 198 23.76 14.03 26.28
C THR A 198 22.34 13.77 25.72
N PRO A 199 21.95 12.50 25.52
CA PRO A 199 20.74 12.17 24.77
C PRO A 199 19.47 12.70 25.45
N LEU A 200 18.54 13.22 24.64
CA LEU A 200 17.24 13.73 25.12
C LEU A 200 16.25 12.59 25.44
N THR A 201 16.40 11.45 24.77
CA THR A 201 15.57 10.24 24.87
C THR A 201 16.44 8.99 24.96
N GLN A 202 15.84 7.80 25.09
CA GLN A 202 16.60 6.55 25.17
C GLN A 202 17.28 6.19 23.84
N GLY A 203 16.69 6.54 22.70
CA GLY A 203 17.25 6.27 21.38
C GLY A 203 17.37 7.50 20.50
N VAL A 204 18.08 7.31 19.38
CA VAL A 204 18.31 8.31 18.33
C VAL A 204 18.32 7.61 16.97
N ALA A 205 17.81 8.30 15.95
CA ALA A 205 18.06 7.96 14.56
C ALA A 205 19.36 8.65 14.12
N THR A 206 20.43 7.88 13.95
CA THR A 206 21.71 8.40 13.46
C THR A 206 21.76 8.28 11.95
N PHE A 207 22.01 9.41 11.30
CA PHE A 207 22.22 9.46 9.87
C PHE A 207 23.74 9.56 9.65
N ASP A 208 24.39 8.46 9.32
CA ASP A 208 25.84 8.31 9.25
C ASP A 208 26.37 8.04 7.83
N GLY A 209 25.49 7.90 6.83
CA GLY A 209 25.90 7.69 5.44
C GLY A 209 26.49 6.31 5.16
N THR A 210 26.23 5.34 6.05
CA THR A 210 26.69 3.96 5.91
C THR A 210 25.53 2.96 5.88
N ASP A 211 25.73 1.86 5.16
CA ASP A 211 24.75 0.78 5.10
C ASP A 211 24.65 -0.01 6.41
N ASP A 212 23.79 -1.04 6.41
CA ASP A 212 23.57 -1.95 7.54
C ASP A 212 24.84 -2.70 8.02
N ARG A 213 25.92 -2.70 7.23
CA ARG A 213 27.23 -3.29 7.56
C ARG A 213 28.27 -2.24 7.93
N GLY A 214 27.90 -0.96 7.96
CA GLY A 214 28.81 0.16 8.20
C GLY A 214 29.69 0.51 6.99
N MET A 215 29.29 0.09 5.78
CA MET A 215 29.99 0.44 4.55
C MET A 215 29.40 1.70 3.92
N PRO A 216 30.22 2.64 3.40
CA PRO A 216 29.70 3.79 2.67
C PRO A 216 28.86 3.38 1.46
N TYR A 217 27.81 4.15 1.14
CA TYR A 217 26.94 3.88 -0.01
C TYR A 217 27.64 4.00 -1.36
N ASP A 218 28.67 4.84 -1.45
CA ASP A 218 29.49 4.98 -2.65
C ASP A 218 30.97 4.93 -2.28
N ILE A 219 31.62 3.83 -2.67
CA ILE A 219 33.05 3.58 -2.48
C ILE A 219 33.85 3.78 -3.78
N SER A 220 33.24 4.35 -4.81
CA SER A 220 33.89 4.51 -6.13
C SER A 220 34.94 5.61 -6.16
N SER A 221 34.84 6.59 -5.25
CA SER A 221 35.76 7.71 -5.11
C SER A 221 35.72 8.27 -3.69
N GLU A 222 36.87 8.68 -3.17
CA GLU A 222 37.02 9.39 -1.88
C GLU A 222 36.26 10.74 -1.84
N THR A 223 35.87 11.26 -3.00
CA THR A 223 35.14 12.52 -3.15
C THR A 223 33.71 12.32 -3.64
N SER A 224 33.19 11.09 -3.57
CA SER A 224 31.81 10.86 -4.00
C SER A 224 30.84 11.65 -3.11
N TYR A 225 29.77 12.12 -3.75
CA TYR A 225 28.76 12.98 -3.15
C TYR A 225 27.39 12.43 -3.51
N GLY A 226 26.48 12.29 -2.55
CA GLY A 226 25.23 11.60 -2.82
C GLY A 226 24.10 11.83 -1.84
N LEU A 227 23.08 10.99 -2.00
CA LEU A 227 22.05 10.78 -1.00
C LEU A 227 22.59 9.77 0.01
N ALA A 228 22.52 10.11 1.29
CA ALA A 228 22.87 9.22 2.40
C ALA A 228 21.58 8.58 2.95
N ASP A 229 21.35 8.68 4.25
CA ASP A 229 20.22 8.05 4.90
C ASP A 229 18.92 8.85 4.73
N VAL A 230 17.82 8.13 4.58
CA VAL A 230 16.48 8.70 4.42
C VAL A 230 15.53 8.05 5.40
N LEU A 231 14.84 8.89 6.18
CA LEU A 231 13.83 8.45 7.13
C LEU A 231 12.46 8.92 6.64
N THR A 232 11.67 8.01 6.10
CA THR A 232 10.35 8.33 5.56
C THR A 232 9.28 7.84 6.52
N SER A 233 8.37 8.71 6.98
CA SER A 233 7.23 8.27 7.80
C SER A 233 6.28 7.40 6.99
N LYS A 234 5.46 6.58 7.64
CA LYS A 234 4.21 6.14 7.01
C LYS A 234 3.35 7.35 6.63
N PRO A 235 2.39 7.17 5.73
CA PRO A 235 1.40 8.19 5.47
C PRO A 235 0.75 8.74 6.74
N ILE A 236 0.48 10.03 6.79
CA ILE A 236 -0.16 10.66 7.94
C ILE A 236 -1.62 10.90 7.59
N TYR A 237 -2.52 10.61 8.51
CA TYR A 237 -3.92 10.97 8.38
C TYR A 237 -4.08 12.47 8.69
N LEU A 238 -4.46 13.24 7.67
CA LEU A 238 -4.81 14.65 7.79
C LEU A 238 -6.28 14.81 7.40
N ASP A 239 -7.08 15.27 8.35
CA ASP A 239 -8.48 15.64 8.12
C ASP A 239 -8.57 17.12 7.75
N SER A 240 -9.53 17.48 6.89
CA SER A 240 -9.76 18.87 6.47
C SER A 240 -10.06 19.86 7.60
N ASN A 241 -10.50 19.36 8.77
CA ASN A 241 -10.78 20.16 9.96
C ASN A 241 -9.55 20.30 10.89
N MET A 242 -8.43 19.65 10.57
CA MET A 242 -7.19 19.81 11.33
C MET A 242 -6.53 21.15 10.98
N GLU A 243 -6.39 22.00 11.98
CA GLU A 243 -5.65 23.26 11.87
C GLU A 243 -4.37 23.18 12.72
N ASN A 244 -3.33 23.93 12.32
CA ASN A 244 -2.10 24.07 13.08
C ASN A 244 -1.41 22.73 13.37
N VAL A 245 -1.25 21.91 12.34
CA VAL A 245 -0.48 20.67 12.40
C VAL A 245 1.00 20.98 12.26
N TYR A 246 1.82 20.41 13.13
CA TYR A 246 3.27 20.60 13.10
C TYR A 246 4.01 19.27 13.16
N LEU A 247 5.12 19.20 12.45
CA LEU A 247 6.21 18.31 12.79
C LEU A 247 7.15 19.05 13.74
N SER A 248 7.61 18.37 14.79
CA SER A 248 8.67 18.89 15.64
C SER A 248 9.74 17.85 15.94
N PHE A 249 11.00 18.28 15.99
CA PHE A 249 12.14 17.40 16.27
C PHE A 249 13.33 18.18 16.83
N PHE A 250 14.29 17.43 17.37
CA PHE A 250 15.60 17.93 17.80
C PHE A 250 16.68 17.33 16.89
N TYR A 251 17.76 18.07 16.69
CA TYR A 251 18.90 17.64 15.89
C TYR A 251 20.21 17.85 16.67
N GLN A 252 21.17 16.94 16.50
CA GLN A 252 22.52 17.06 17.04
C GLN A 252 23.53 16.75 15.93
N ALA A 253 24.44 17.70 15.67
CA ALA A 253 25.53 17.50 14.73
C ALA A 253 26.65 16.65 15.34
N GLY A 254 27.07 15.60 14.61
CA GLY A 254 28.18 14.71 14.95
C GLY A 254 27.91 13.70 16.06
N GLY A 255 27.52 14.17 17.25
CA GLY A 255 27.41 13.30 18.43
C GLY A 255 28.77 12.64 18.74
N TYR A 256 28.81 11.32 18.87
CA TYR A 256 30.04 10.51 18.97
C TYR A 256 30.59 10.04 17.61
N GLY A 257 29.90 10.35 16.50
CA GLY A 257 30.39 10.11 15.14
C GLY A 257 31.22 11.28 14.60
N ASN A 258 31.42 11.29 13.28
CA ASN A 258 32.07 12.40 12.59
C ASN A 258 31.15 13.62 12.56
N TYR A 259 31.74 14.78 12.81
CA TYR A 259 31.02 16.03 12.63
C TYR A 259 30.72 16.23 11.13
N PRO A 260 29.50 16.65 10.77
CA PRO A 260 29.14 16.85 9.37
C PRO A 260 29.92 18.03 8.75
N ASP A 261 30.34 17.88 7.51
CA ASP A 261 31.17 18.86 6.78
C ASP A 261 30.37 20.10 6.36
N GLU A 262 31.01 21.22 6.01
CA GLU A 262 30.31 22.49 5.69
C GLU A 262 29.25 22.34 4.58
N GLU A 263 29.49 21.43 3.64
CA GLU A 263 28.58 21.15 2.55
C GLU A 263 27.32 20.42 3.03
N ASP A 264 27.42 19.58 4.08
CA ASP A 264 26.42 18.62 4.56
C ASP A 264 25.08 19.26 4.94
N SER A 265 24.02 18.45 4.88
CA SER A 265 22.71 18.94 5.29
C SER A 265 21.67 17.89 5.65
N LEU A 266 20.89 18.19 6.69
CA LEU A 266 19.60 17.56 6.92
C LEU A 266 18.52 18.35 6.18
N VAL A 267 17.90 17.73 5.18
CA VAL A 267 16.77 18.33 4.44
C VAL A 267 15.47 17.70 4.92
N VAL A 268 14.45 18.53 4.97
CA VAL A 268 13.13 18.16 5.39
C VAL A 268 12.20 18.47 4.24
N GLU A 269 11.57 17.43 3.70
CA GLU A 269 10.67 17.50 2.56
C GLU A 269 9.34 16.87 2.89
N PHE A 270 8.33 17.24 2.13
CA PHE A 270 6.95 17.10 2.46
C PHE A 270 6.27 16.62 1.17
N PHE A 271 5.83 15.36 1.07
CA PHE A 271 5.28 14.81 -0.19
C PHE A 271 3.82 15.21 -0.44
N ASP A 272 3.59 15.99 -1.49
CA ASP A 272 2.28 16.40 -1.97
C ASP A 272 1.62 15.26 -2.75
N VAL A 273 0.44 14.81 -2.28
CA VAL A 273 -0.32 13.72 -2.91
C VAL A 273 -1.08 14.15 -4.17
N LEU A 274 -1.42 15.44 -4.29
CA LEU A 274 -2.15 15.96 -5.44
C LEU A 274 -1.22 16.09 -6.65
N ASP A 275 0.00 16.56 -6.40
CA ASP A 275 1.02 16.77 -7.43
C ASP A 275 2.01 15.60 -7.54
N SER A 276 1.87 14.57 -6.70
CA SER A 276 2.80 13.43 -6.60
C SER A 276 4.27 13.87 -6.50
N ALA A 277 4.56 14.88 -5.68
CA ALA A 277 5.85 15.56 -5.66
C ALA A 277 6.32 15.92 -4.24
N TRP A 278 7.62 15.76 -3.99
CA TRP A 278 8.26 16.24 -2.77
C TRP A 278 8.39 17.77 -2.78
N ARG A 279 7.95 18.41 -1.70
CA ARG A 279 8.05 19.85 -1.46
C ARG A 279 9.08 20.11 -0.38
N PHE A 280 10.05 20.98 -0.66
CA PHE A 280 11.01 21.43 0.32
C PHE A 280 10.31 22.15 1.48
N ALA A 281 10.67 21.81 2.72
CA ALA A 281 10.16 22.45 3.92
C ALA A 281 11.25 23.15 4.72
N TYR A 282 12.38 22.47 4.93
CA TYR A 282 13.45 23.02 5.76
C TYR A 282 14.82 22.41 5.45
N LYS A 283 15.90 23.14 5.74
CA LYS A 283 17.29 22.68 5.59
C LYS A 283 18.10 23.10 6.80
N LEU A 284 18.68 22.13 7.50
CA LEU A 284 19.72 22.37 8.49
C LEU A 284 21.09 22.19 7.83
N ARG A 285 22.00 23.09 8.18
CA ARG A 285 23.44 22.96 7.91
C ARG A 285 24.17 22.73 9.24
N PRO A 286 25.37 22.15 9.21
CA PRO A 286 26.20 22.04 10.39
C PRO A 286 26.44 23.40 11.06
N PRO A 287 26.38 23.47 12.40
CA PRO A 287 26.82 24.66 13.13
C PRO A 287 28.28 24.99 12.83
N VAL A 288 28.60 26.29 12.72
CA VAL A 288 29.96 26.79 12.47
C VAL A 288 30.92 26.44 13.62
N VAL A 289 30.40 26.34 14.84
CA VAL A 289 31.16 25.90 16.01
C VAL A 289 30.82 24.44 16.27
N GLU A 290 31.83 23.58 16.22
CA GLU A 290 31.68 22.17 16.54
C GLU A 290 31.48 21.96 18.05
N ASP A 291 30.24 21.97 18.50
CA ASP A 291 29.90 21.81 19.92
C ASP A 291 29.05 20.56 20.22
N SER A 292 28.61 19.84 19.17
CA SER A 292 27.70 18.69 19.26
C SER A 292 26.52 18.91 20.21
N ASN A 293 26.05 20.15 20.36
CA ASN A 293 24.89 20.43 21.18
C ASN A 293 23.61 20.09 20.41
N TRP A 294 22.56 19.76 21.16
CA TRP A 294 21.22 19.66 20.58
C TRP A 294 20.74 21.06 20.19
N THR A 295 20.06 21.16 19.05
CA THR A 295 19.32 22.36 18.69
C THR A 295 18.19 22.63 19.69
N ASP A 296 17.67 23.86 19.70
CA ASP A 296 16.31 24.08 20.19
C ASP A 296 15.31 23.21 19.39
N GLN A 297 14.13 22.97 19.96
CA GLN A 297 13.08 22.22 19.28
C GLN A 297 12.65 22.95 18.00
N ILE A 298 12.73 22.25 16.88
CA ILE A 298 12.32 22.77 15.58
C ILE A 298 10.85 22.48 15.40
N PHE A 299 10.08 23.44 14.88
CA PHE A 299 8.67 23.28 14.54
C PHE A 299 8.44 23.66 13.09
N LEU A 300 7.90 22.73 12.30
CA LEU A 300 7.59 22.91 10.90
C LEU A 300 6.09 22.71 10.71
N GLN A 301 5.40 23.74 10.23
CA GLN A 301 3.97 23.67 9.95
C GLN A 301 3.69 22.82 8.72
N ILE A 302 2.64 22.01 8.80
CA ILE A 302 2.11 21.16 7.75
C ILE A 302 0.85 21.87 7.21
N ASP A 303 0.89 22.34 5.96
CA ASP A 303 -0.29 22.93 5.33
C ASP A 303 -1.28 21.83 4.93
N GLY A 304 -2.52 21.89 5.40
CA GLY A 304 -3.53 20.82 5.28
C GLY A 304 -4.01 20.46 3.85
N GLN A 305 -3.45 21.08 2.80
CA GLN A 305 -3.64 20.65 1.40
C GLN A 305 -2.51 19.77 0.88
N ILE A 306 -1.43 19.70 1.65
CA ILE A 306 -0.24 18.96 1.35
C ILE A 306 -0.23 17.89 2.46
N LEU A 307 0.00 16.62 2.13
CA LEU A 307 1.11 15.85 2.72
C LEU A 307 0.87 14.36 2.99
N ARG A 308 1.81 13.57 2.49
CA ARG A 308 2.37 12.38 3.14
C ARG A 308 3.89 12.56 3.21
N HIS A 309 4.57 11.76 4.04
CA HIS A 309 6.02 11.55 4.08
C HIS A 309 6.94 12.76 4.38
N LEU A 310 7.79 12.62 5.41
CA LEU A 310 8.83 13.58 5.73
C LEU A 310 10.14 13.01 6.31
N MET A 311 11.24 13.57 5.79
CA MET A 311 12.68 13.64 6.16
C MET A 311 13.61 13.04 5.09
N ARG A 312 14.44 13.88 4.47
CA ARG A 312 15.48 13.48 3.51
C ARG A 312 16.81 14.12 3.92
N LYS A 313 17.75 13.36 4.49
CA LYS A 313 19.12 13.89 4.60
C LYS A 313 19.76 13.88 3.22
N LYS A 314 20.44 14.97 2.87
CA LYS A 314 21.33 15.00 1.71
C LYS A 314 22.70 15.30 2.30
N ASP A 315 23.51 14.25 2.49
CA ASP A 315 24.93 14.35 2.90
C ASP A 315 25.87 14.32 1.70
N PRO A 316 26.38 15.48 1.35
CA PRO A 316 27.72 15.71 0.85
C PRO A 316 28.94 15.13 1.57
N SER A 317 28.98 13.95 2.18
CA SER A 317 30.23 13.59 2.86
C SER A 317 31.27 13.01 1.88
N PRO A 318 32.43 13.68 1.64
CA PRO A 318 33.60 13.04 1.07
C PRO A 318 34.29 12.21 2.17
N TRP A 319 34.41 10.89 1.95
CA TRP A 319 35.42 10.08 2.63
C TRP A 319 36.25 9.35 1.60
#